data_AF-A0A659UV38-F1
#
_entry.id   AF-A0A659UV38-F1
#
_cell.length_a   1.000
_cell.length_b   1.000
_cell.length_c   1.000
_cell.angle_alpha   90.00
_cell.angle_beta   90.00
_cell.angle_gamma   90.00
#
_symmetry.space_group_name_H-M   'P 1'
#
loop_
_entity.id
_entity.type
_entity.pdbx_description
1 polymer ?
#
loop_
_entity_poly.entity_id
_entity_poly.type
_entity_poly.pdbx_seq_one_letter_code
_entity_poly.pdbx_strand_id
1 'polypeptide(L)'
;MKIGLGLYRESLTPDNFRFARQAGATHIVAHLTNYFRGRDPSLSAGSETEGWGDCSDDELWDYDDFAGLVKTVRDNGLEIAAIENFSPRFWSDVLLGASHRARQTEG
;
A
#
# COMPACT_ATOMS: atom_id res chain seq x y z
N MET A 1 9.22 18.78 -11.56
CA MET A 1 9.60 17.79 -10.52
C MET A 1 8.31 17.32 -9.85
N LYS A 2 8.13 16.01 -9.64
CA LYS A 2 6.96 15.45 -8.92
C LYS A 2 7.30 15.37 -7.44
N ILE A 3 6.55 16.04 -6.58
CA ILE A 3 6.67 15.95 -5.12
C ILE A 3 5.47 15.17 -4.61
N GLY A 4 5.72 14.07 -3.91
CA GLY A 4 4.66 13.20 -3.42
C GLY A 4 4.80 12.88 -1.94
N LEU A 5 3.69 12.43 -1.34
CA LEU A 5 3.63 11.96 0.03
C LEU A 5 3.24 10.48 0.05
N GLY A 6 3.97 9.68 0.84
CA GLY A 6 3.62 8.29 1.10
C GLY A 6 2.52 8.19 2.16
N LEU A 7 1.46 7.43 1.89
CA LEU A 7 0.34 7.23 2.82
C LEU A 7 0.01 5.74 2.95
N TYR A 8 -0.08 5.25 4.19
CA TYR A 8 -0.56 3.90 4.51
C TYR A 8 -2.04 3.71 4.14
N ARG A 9 -2.47 2.44 3.97
CA ARG A 9 -3.82 2.04 3.54
C ARG A 9 -4.91 2.82 4.28
N GLU A 10 -4.88 2.82 5.61
CA GLU A 10 -5.88 3.50 6.45
C GLU A 10 -5.71 5.03 6.49
N SER A 11 -4.58 5.54 6.01
CA SER A 11 -4.30 6.97 5.86
C SER A 11 -4.70 7.54 4.49
N LEU A 12 -5.22 6.71 3.55
CA LEU A 12 -5.73 7.16 2.26
C LEU A 12 -7.13 7.81 2.39
N THR A 13 -7.18 8.92 3.14
CA THR A 13 -8.41 9.63 3.50
C THR A 13 -8.43 11.06 2.95
N PRO A 14 -9.62 11.66 2.74
CA PRO A 14 -9.74 13.05 2.30
C PRO A 14 -8.96 14.06 3.15
N ASP A 15 -8.93 13.87 4.47
CA ASP A 15 -8.22 14.77 5.40
C ASP A 15 -6.71 14.70 5.19
N ASN A 16 -6.15 13.50 5.03
CA ASN A 16 -4.73 13.32 4.74
C ASN A 16 -4.36 13.80 3.33
N PHE A 17 -5.25 13.67 2.34
CA PHE A 17 -5.03 14.26 1.01
C PHE A 17 -5.01 15.78 1.06
N ARG A 18 -5.90 16.40 1.85
CA ARG A 18 -5.89 17.84 2.09
C ARG A 18 -4.58 18.28 2.74
N PHE A 19 -4.12 17.56 3.76
CA PHE A 19 -2.83 17.79 4.40
C PHE A 19 -1.68 17.69 3.40
N ALA A 20 -1.63 16.63 2.59
CA ALA A 20 -0.58 16.43 1.59
C ALA A 20 -0.48 17.63 0.62
N ARG A 21 -1.63 18.13 0.15
CA ARG A 21 -1.69 19.33 -0.70
C ARG A 21 -1.20 20.59 0.01
N GLN A 22 -1.58 20.78 1.28
CA GLN A 22 -1.12 21.92 2.08
C GLN A 22 0.40 21.87 2.30
N ALA A 23 0.97 20.67 2.40
CA ALA A 23 2.41 20.43 2.46
C ALA A 23 3.13 20.59 1.10
N GLY A 24 2.40 20.89 0.02
CA GLY A 24 2.96 21.11 -1.32
C GLY A 24 3.11 19.85 -2.17
N ALA A 25 2.62 18.70 -1.71
CA ALA A 25 2.59 17.49 -2.53
C ALA A 25 1.56 17.61 -3.67
N THR A 26 1.92 17.04 -4.82
CA THR A 26 1.03 16.90 -5.98
C THR A 26 0.69 15.44 -6.29
N HIS A 27 1.44 14.50 -5.70
CA HIS A 27 1.29 13.07 -5.93
C HIS A 27 1.19 12.26 -4.62
N ILE A 28 0.62 11.07 -4.69
CA ILE A 28 0.56 10.10 -3.61
C ILE A 28 1.31 8.82 -4.00
N VAL A 29 2.08 8.29 -3.05
CA VAL A 29 2.57 6.91 -3.07
C VAL A 29 1.72 6.12 -2.08
N ALA A 30 0.93 5.16 -2.58
CA ALA A 30 -0.04 4.44 -1.76
C ALA A 30 0.60 3.18 -1.16
N HIS A 31 0.67 3.09 0.16
CA HIS A 31 1.11 1.89 0.86
C HIS A 31 -0.06 0.97 1.18
N LEU A 32 -0.36 0.12 0.21
CA LEU A 32 -1.52 -0.74 0.26
C LEU A 32 -1.35 -1.93 1.18
N THR A 33 -0.17 -2.52 1.38
CA THR A 33 -0.01 -3.60 2.39
C THR A 33 -0.32 -3.08 3.80
N ASN A 34 -1.10 -3.82 4.60
CA ASN A 34 -1.57 -3.35 5.91
C ASN A 34 -0.91 -4.09 7.08
N TYR A 35 0.43 -4.10 7.12
CA TYR A 35 1.20 -4.70 8.22
C TYR A 35 0.82 -4.09 9.58
N PHE A 36 0.60 -2.78 9.57
CA PHE A 36 0.28 -1.99 10.75
C PHE A 36 -1.15 -1.49 10.64
N ARG A 37 -2.09 -2.28 11.16
CA ARG A 37 -3.51 -1.93 11.17
C ARG A 37 -3.79 -0.85 12.22
N GLY A 38 -4.84 -0.07 11.97
CA GLY A 38 -5.30 0.98 12.87
C GLY A 38 -4.84 2.37 12.46
N ARG A 39 -5.50 3.37 13.07
CA ARG A 39 -5.34 4.79 12.74
C ARG A 39 -3.94 5.34 13.07
N ASP A 40 -3.34 4.89 14.17
CA ASP A 40 -2.02 5.32 14.65
C ASP A 40 -1.10 4.12 14.83
N PRO A 41 -0.65 3.50 13.72
CA PRO A 41 0.17 2.30 13.80
C PRO A 41 1.53 2.60 14.41
N SER A 42 1.97 1.76 15.35
CA SER A 42 3.36 1.75 15.78
C SER A 42 4.21 1.12 14.69
N LEU A 43 5.09 1.92 14.08
CA LEU A 43 6.06 1.43 13.10
C LEU A 43 7.19 0.71 13.83
N SER A 44 7.19 -0.62 13.74
CA SER A 44 8.19 -1.49 14.35
C SER A 44 8.62 -2.56 13.35
N ALA A 45 9.89 -2.95 13.40
CA ALA A 45 10.37 -4.13 12.67
C ALA A 45 9.98 -5.46 13.36
N GLY A 46 9.29 -5.38 14.50
CA GLY A 46 8.94 -6.51 15.36
C GLY A 46 10.16 -7.19 15.97
N SER A 47 9.92 -8.32 16.63
CA SER A 47 10.97 -9.27 17.01
C SER A 47 11.37 -10.17 15.83
N GLU A 48 12.40 -11.01 16.01
CA GLU A 48 12.84 -11.98 14.99
C GLU A 48 11.72 -12.89 14.48
N THR A 49 10.70 -13.17 15.31
CA THR A 49 9.58 -14.05 14.95
C THR A 49 8.34 -13.29 14.48
N GLU A 50 8.21 -12.01 14.81
CA GLU A 50 7.03 -11.20 14.45
C GLU A 50 7.24 -10.42 13.15
N GLY A 51 8.48 -10.01 12.87
CA GLY A 51 8.79 -9.19 11.70
C GLY A 51 7.96 -7.90 11.65
N TRP A 52 7.78 -7.35 10.44
CA TRP A 52 7.09 -6.06 10.24
C TRP A 52 5.59 -6.06 10.58
N GLY A 53 4.94 -7.22 10.72
CA GLY A 53 3.51 -7.32 11.03
C GLY A 53 2.79 -8.43 10.26
N ASP A 54 1.46 -8.44 10.36
CA ASP A 54 0.61 -9.51 9.82
C ASP A 54 -0.10 -9.09 8.53
N CYS A 55 0.21 -9.79 7.43
CA CYS A 55 -0.42 -9.63 6.11
C CYS A 55 -1.23 -10.87 5.69
N SER A 56 -1.54 -11.78 6.62
CA SER A 56 -2.21 -13.05 6.33
C SER A 56 -3.65 -12.89 5.82
N ASP A 57 -4.30 -11.75 6.07
CA ASP A 57 -5.64 -11.45 5.53
C ASP A 57 -5.62 -10.61 4.24
N ASP A 58 -4.45 -10.27 3.68
CA ASP A 58 -4.42 -9.47 2.46
C ASP A 58 -5.00 -10.26 1.26
N GLU A 59 -5.84 -9.59 0.48
CA GLU A 59 -6.46 -10.13 -0.73
C GLU A 59 -5.82 -9.51 -1.97
N LEU A 60 -5.77 -10.28 -3.07
CA LEU A 60 -5.27 -9.77 -4.34
C LEU A 60 -6.16 -8.62 -4.81
N TRP A 61 -5.52 -7.53 -5.22
CA TRP A 61 -6.21 -6.37 -5.75
C TRP A 61 -6.82 -6.67 -7.11
N ASP A 62 -8.01 -6.14 -7.33
CA ASP A 62 -8.68 -6.16 -8.63
C ASP A 62 -8.68 -4.79 -9.32
N TYR A 63 -9.35 -4.73 -10.47
CA TYR A 63 -9.47 -3.50 -11.23
C TYR A 63 -10.25 -2.42 -10.47
N ASP A 64 -11.32 -2.79 -9.77
CA ASP A 64 -12.21 -1.85 -9.10
C ASP A 64 -11.52 -1.24 -7.87
N ASP A 65 -10.68 -2.00 -7.16
CA ASP A 65 -9.80 -1.51 -6.11
C ASP A 65 -8.92 -0.35 -6.63
N PHE A 66 -8.25 -0.57 -7.76
CA PHE A 66 -7.35 0.42 -8.35
C PHE A 66 -8.09 1.60 -8.98
N ALA A 67 -9.20 1.35 -9.67
CA ALA A 67 -10.03 2.39 -10.24
C ALA A 67 -10.58 3.30 -9.13
N GLY A 68 -11.04 2.71 -8.02
CA GLY A 68 -11.50 3.42 -6.82
C GLY A 68 -10.41 4.25 -6.17
N LEU A 69 -9.20 3.70 -6.02
CA LEU A 69 -8.04 4.41 -5.49
C LEU A 69 -7.66 5.63 -6.35
N VAL A 70 -7.50 5.43 -7.66
CA VAL A 70 -7.13 6.50 -8.60
C VAL A 70 -8.19 7.60 -8.60
N LYS A 71 -9.48 7.23 -8.65
CA LYS A 71 -10.58 8.18 -8.61
C LYS A 71 -10.55 8.99 -7.32
N THR A 72 -10.46 8.33 -6.17
CA THR A 72 -10.48 8.98 -4.86
C THR A 72 -9.34 9.99 -4.70
N VAL A 73 -8.12 9.66 -5.13
CA VAL A 73 -6.97 10.58 -5.04
C VAL A 73 -7.14 11.77 -6.00
N ARG A 74 -7.63 11.53 -7.23
CA ARG A 74 -7.91 12.60 -8.21
C ARG A 74 -9.01 13.55 -7.77
N ASP A 75 -10.09 13.02 -7.20
CA ASP A 75 -11.20 13.82 -6.67
C ASP A 75 -10.75 14.76 -5.54
N ASN A 76 -9.63 14.46 -4.87
CA ASN A 76 -9.02 15.31 -3.84
C ASN A 76 -7.92 16.24 -4.38
N GLY A 77 -7.67 16.26 -5.69
CA GLY A 77 -6.74 17.16 -6.36
C GLY A 77 -5.27 16.71 -6.31
N LEU A 78 -5.02 15.40 -6.26
CA LEU A 78 -3.70 14.78 -6.30
C LEU A 78 -3.66 13.71 -7.41
N GLU A 79 -2.47 13.18 -7.73
CA GLU A 79 -2.30 12.04 -8.64
C GLU A 79 -1.66 10.84 -7.93
N ILE A 80 -2.07 9.61 -8.25
CA ILE A 80 -1.31 8.42 -7.86
C ILE A 80 -0.03 8.37 -8.70
N ALA A 81 1.13 8.33 -8.04
CA ALA A 81 2.42 8.14 -8.69
C ALA A 81 2.91 6.69 -8.64
N ALA A 82 2.70 6.01 -7.52
CA ALA A 82 3.22 4.68 -7.27
C ALA A 82 2.45 3.97 -6.14
N ILE A 83 2.73 2.68 -6.01
CA ILE A 83 2.32 1.83 -4.89
C ILE A 83 3.60 1.39 -4.20
N GLU A 84 3.61 1.40 -2.87
CA GLU A 84 4.74 0.93 -2.06
C GLU A 84 4.14 0.30 -0.81
N ASN A 85 3.95 -1.00 -0.66
CA ASN A 85 4.53 -2.11 -1.40
C ASN A 85 3.49 -3.19 -1.73
N PHE A 86 3.95 -4.29 -2.34
CA PHE A 86 3.16 -5.50 -2.52
C PHE A 86 3.16 -6.36 -1.25
N SER A 87 2.00 -6.89 -0.90
CA SER A 87 1.89 -7.80 0.24
C SER A 87 2.74 -9.06 0.00
N PRO A 88 3.60 -9.49 0.93
CA PRO A 88 4.38 -10.73 0.83
C PRO A 88 3.49 -11.96 0.60
N ARG A 89 2.23 -11.90 1.06
CA ARG A 89 1.22 -12.93 0.80
C ARG A 89 0.98 -13.17 -0.69
N PHE A 90 1.12 -12.15 -1.55
CA PHE A 90 0.85 -12.27 -2.99
C PHE A 90 1.94 -13.02 -3.74
N TRP A 91 3.15 -13.10 -3.18
CA TRP A 91 4.34 -13.65 -3.83
C TRP A 91 5.19 -14.49 -2.87
N SER A 92 4.55 -15.09 -1.86
CA SER A 92 5.21 -15.89 -0.82
C SER A 92 5.96 -17.10 -1.37
N ASP A 93 5.44 -17.73 -2.42
CA ASP A 93 6.08 -18.90 -3.04
C ASP A 93 7.31 -18.48 -3.85
N VAL A 94 7.32 -17.25 -4.38
CA VAL A 94 8.53 -16.66 -4.97
C VAL A 94 9.60 -16.44 -3.91
N LEU A 95 9.23 -15.82 -2.79
CA LEU A 95 10.15 -15.52 -1.68
C LEU A 95 10.76 -16.79 -1.06
N LEU A 96 9.95 -17.83 -0.89
CA LEU A 96 10.35 -19.07 -0.22
C LEU A 96 10.87 -20.14 -1.19
N GLY A 97 10.88 -19.86 -2.50
CA GLY A 97 11.23 -20.87 -3.52
C GLY A 97 10.30 -22.08 -3.51
N ALA A 98 9.02 -21.89 -3.18
CA ALA A 98 8.04 -22.95 -3.06
C ALA A 98 7.49 -23.40 -4.42
N SER A 99 6.79 -24.54 -4.42
CA SER A 99 6.32 -25.24 -5.63
C SER A 99 5.38 -24.42 -6.51
N HIS A 100 4.68 -23.44 -5.95
CA HIS A 100 3.66 -22.64 -6.64
C HIS A 100 4.17 -21.31 -7.21
N ARG A 101 5.50 -21.07 -7.20
CA ARG A 101 6.11 -19.85 -7.74
C ARG A 101 5.60 -19.43 -9.12
N ALA A 102 5.51 -20.39 -10.05
CA ALA A 102 5.07 -20.11 -11.43
C ALA A 102 3.65 -19.50 -11.48
N ARG A 103 2.73 -19.98 -10.62
CA ARG A 103 1.37 -19.44 -10.52
C ARG A 103 1.36 -17.97 -10.07
N GLN A 104 2.30 -17.55 -9.22
CA GLN A 104 2.40 -16.17 -8.75
C GLN A 104 3.07 -15.22 -9.76
N THR A 105 3.76 -15.75 -10.79
CA THR A 105 4.49 -14.93 -11.78
C THR A 105 3.91 -14.96 -13.18
N GLU A 106 3.21 -16.02 -13.58
CA GLU A 106 2.85 -16.28 -14.99
C GLU A 106 1.36 -16.12 -15.30
N GLY A 107 0.49 -16.06 -14.29
CA GLY A 107 -0.96 -15.87 -14.45
C GLY A 107 -1.70 -17.15 -14.83
#